data_AF-A0A0V1E9C3-F1
#
_entry.id   AF-A0A0V1E9C3-F1
#
_cell.length_a   1.000
_cell.length_b   1.000
_cell.length_c   1.000
_cell.angle_alpha   90.00
_cell.angle_beta   90.00
_cell.angle_gamma   90.00
#
_symmetry.space_group_name_H-M   'P 1'
#
loop_
_entity.id
_entity.type
_entity.pdbx_description
1 polymer ?
#
loop_
_entity_poly.entity_id
_entity_poly.type
_entity_poly.pdbx_seq_one_letter_code
_entity_poly.pdbx_strand_id
1 'polypeptide(L)' 'MGLSHTAQETAWLRTLKSELEKETSKLTLLCDNSGSISISTGQSSSVRTRHIDIRHHFVKEKIQEGKIEMS' A
#
# COMPACT_ATOMS: atom_id res chain seq x y z
N MET A 1 31.61 23.58 5.94
CA MET A 1 30.63 23.23 4.90
C MET A 1 29.93 21.89 5.11
N GLY A 2 30.48 20.93 5.87
CA GLY A 2 29.80 19.63 6.11
C GLY A 2 28.62 19.69 7.09
N LEU A 3 28.78 20.37 8.23
CA LEU A 3 27.76 20.39 9.29
C LEU A 3 26.42 21.03 8.88
N SER A 4 26.47 22.10 8.08
CA SER A 4 25.27 22.78 7.57
C SER A 4 24.50 21.90 6.58
N HIS A 5 25.20 21.14 5.74
CA HIS A 5 24.58 20.23 4.77
C HIS A 5 23.91 19.06 5.49
N THR A 6 24.62 18.43 6.43
CA THR A 6 24.06 17.34 7.25
C THR A 6 22.85 17.79 8.08
N ALA A 7 22.86 19.02 8.61
CA ALA A 7 21.71 19.59 9.31
C ALA A 7 20.50 19.79 8.40
N GLN A 8 20.73 20.25 7.17
CA GLN A 8 19.67 20.45 6.17
C GLN A 8 19.07 19.12 5.70
N GLU A 9 19.90 18.12 5.41
CA GLU A 9 19.45 16.76 5.08
C GLU A 9 18.65 16.13 6.23
N THR A 10 19.13 16.28 7.46
CA THR A 10 18.43 15.76 8.65
C THR A 10 17.08 16.43 8.86
N ALA A 11 17.00 17.75 8.65
CA ALA A 11 15.73 18.48 8.72
C ALA A 11 14.75 18.02 7.64
N TRP A 12 15.23 17.82 6.40
CA TRP A 12 14.41 17.32 5.30
C TRP A 12 13.87 15.90 5.55
N LEU A 13 14.74 14.99 6.01
CA LEU A 13 14.33 13.62 6.35
C LEU A 13 13.28 13.58 7.46
N ARG A 14 13.38 14.48 8.45
CA ARG A 14 12.40 14.58 9.54
C ARG A 14 11.04 15.05 9.03
N THR A 15 11.02 16.03 8.13
CA THR A 15 9.79 16.50 7.48
C THR A 15 9.18 15.40 6.63
N LEU A 16 9.97 14.73 5.80
CA LEU A 16 9.52 13.62 4.96
C LEU A 16 8.89 12.50 5.79
N LYS A 17 9.55 12.11 6.89
CA LYS A 17 9.03 11.11 7.82
C LYS A 17 7.68 11.54 8.41
N SER A 18 7.56 12.80 8.84
CA SER A 18 6.31 13.29 9.42
C SER A 18 5.15 13.32 8.41
N GLU A 19 5.44 13.61 7.15
CA GLU A 19 4.42 13.59 6.10
C GLU A 19 4.01 12.15 5.75
N LEU A 20 4.97 11.21 5.76
CA LEU A 20 4.67 9.78 5.56
C LEU A 20 3.90 9.17 6.74
N GLU A 21 4.22 9.56 7.97
CA GLU A 21 3.52 9.09 9.18
C GLU A 21 2.12 9.69 9.33
N LYS A 22 1.86 10.87 8.74
CA LYS A 22 0.51 11.47 8.69
C LYS A 22 -0.49 10.62 7.91
N GLU A 23 -0.04 9.84 6.93
CA GLU A 23 -0.87 8.90 6.16
C GLU A 23 -0.99 7.52 6.85
N THR A 24 -1.14 7.48 8.17
CA THR A 24 -1.51 6.24 8.90
C THR A 24 -3.02 5.96 8.89
N SER A 25 -3.81 6.73 8.14
CA SER A 25 -5.13 6.28 7.71
C SER A 25 -4.96 5.19 6.65
N LYS A 26 -5.69 4.08 6.82
CA LYS A 26 -5.68 2.90 5.94
C LYS A 26 -5.42 3.27 4.48
N LEU A 27 -4.45 2.61 3.85
CA LEU A 27 -4.06 2.92 2.49
C LEU A 27 -5.19 2.52 1.54
N THR A 28 -5.88 3.50 0.96
CA THR A 28 -6.96 3.23 -0.01
C THR A 28 -6.36 3.00 -1.39
N LEU A 29 -6.52 1.78 -1.92
CA LEU A 29 -6.18 1.47 -3.30
C LEU A 29 -7.40 1.74 -4.19
N LEU A 30 -7.27 2.71 -5.10
CA LEU A 30 -8.27 3.01 -6.12
C LEU A 30 -8.09 2.06 -7.30
N CYS A 31 -9.09 1.24 -7.58
CA CYS A 31 -9.07 0.31 -8.72
C CYS A 31 -10.39 0.38 -9.48
N ASP A 32 -10.36 0.70 -10.77
CA ASP A 32 -11.55 0.74 -11.64
C ASP A 32 -11.98 -0.66 -12.11
N ASN A 33 -11.10 -1.65 -11.97
CA ASN A 33 -11.36 -3.03 -12.35
C ASN A 33 -12.12 -3.76 -11.23
N SER A 34 -13.44 -3.87 -11.39
CA SER A 34 -14.34 -4.63 -10.50
C SER A 34 -13.93 -6.11 -10.31
N GLY A 35 -13.30 -6.72 -11.31
CA GLY A 35 -12.73 -8.07 -11.19
C GLY A 35 -11.54 -8.10 -10.22
N SER A 36 -10.67 -7.09 -10.26
CA SER A 36 -9.53 -6.95 -9.34
C SER A 36 -9.99 -6.74 -7.90
N ILE A 37 -11.05 -5.94 -7.70
CA ILE A 37 -11.69 -5.73 -6.39
C ILE A 37 -12.25 -7.06 -5.86
N SER A 38 -13.05 -7.77 -6.66
CA SER A 38 -13.68 -9.06 -6.29
C SER A 38 -12.67 -10.17 -5.99
N ILE A 39 -11.57 -10.22 -6.74
CA ILE A 39 -10.46 -11.16 -6.47
C ILE A 39 -9.79 -10.83 -5.13
N SER A 40 -9.56 -9.54 -4.87
CA SER A 40 -8.86 -9.07 -3.66
C SER A 40 -9.70 -9.21 -2.39
N THR A 41 -11.03 -9.09 -2.51
CA THR A 41 -11.98 -9.39 -1.42
C THR A 41 -12.30 -10.88 -1.28
N GLY A 42 -11.81 -11.72 -2.20
CA GLY A 42 -11.99 -13.18 -2.18
C GLY A 42 -13.34 -13.66 -2.70
N GLN A 43 -14.12 -12.82 -3.37
CA GLN A 43 -15.42 -13.14 -3.94
C GLN A 43 -15.35 -13.93 -5.26
N SER A 44 -14.22 -13.90 -6.00
CA SER A 44 -14.09 -14.67 -7.25
C SER A 44 -12.70 -15.28 -7.49
N SER A 45 -12.40 -16.43 -6.89
CA SER A 45 -11.23 -17.24 -7.27
C SER A 45 -11.65 -18.40 -8.17
N SER A 46 -11.39 -18.29 -9.47
CA SER A 46 -11.55 -19.40 -10.44
C SER A 46 -10.20 -20.07 -10.69
N VAL A 47 -10.21 -21.36 -11.09
CA VAL A 47 -9.01 -22.15 -11.44
C VAL A 47 -8.15 -21.45 -12.51
N ARG A 48 -8.75 -20.59 -13.34
CA ARG A 48 -8.08 -19.81 -14.39
C ARG A 48 -7.23 -18.63 -13.86
N THR A 49 -7.44 -18.21 -12.61
CA THR A 49 -6.78 -17.03 -11.99
C THR A 49 -5.63 -17.43 -11.04
N ARG A 50 -5.35 -18.73 -10.89
CA ARG A 50 -4.39 -19.28 -9.92
C ARG A 50 -2.93 -18.83 -10.11
N HIS A 51 -2.56 -18.40 -11.33
CA HIS A 51 -1.23 -17.82 -11.59
C HIS A 51 -1.14 -16.33 -11.20
N ILE A 52 -2.28 -15.65 -11.05
CA ILE A 52 -2.38 -14.26 -10.58
C ILE A 52 -2.40 -14.22 -9.03
N ASP A 53 -2.89 -15.29 -8.38
CA ASP A 53 -2.93 -15.43 -6.92
C ASP A 53 -1.58 -15.18 -6.22
N ILE A 54 -0.46 -15.60 -6.81
CA ILE A 54 0.87 -15.45 -6.18
C ILE A 54 1.23 -13.96 -5.99
N ARG A 55 0.86 -13.09 -6.95
CA ARG A 55 1.14 -11.65 -6.85
C ARG A 55 0.09 -10.88 -6.04
N HIS A 56 -1.12 -11.43 -5.91
CA HIS A 56 -2.21 -10.81 -5.17
C HIS A 56 -2.31 -11.28 -3.71
N HIS A 57 -1.53 -12.30 -3.30
CA HIS A 57 -1.51 -12.78 -1.92
C HIS A 57 -1.15 -11.66 -0.93
N PHE A 58 -0.10 -10.89 -1.20
CA PHE A 58 0.31 -9.78 -0.35
C PHE A 58 -0.80 -8.72 -0.20
N VAL A 59 -1.44 -8.32 -1.29
CA VAL A 59 -2.51 -7.31 -1.26
C VAL A 59 -3.73 -7.85 -0.49
N LYS A 60 -4.11 -9.11 -0.74
CA LYS A 60 -5.20 -9.78 -0.03
C LYS A 60 -4.93 -9.91 1.47
N GLU A 61 -3.72 -10.30 1.87
CA GLU A 61 -3.31 -10.35 3.27
C GLU A 61 -3.36 -8.96 3.92
N LYS A 62 -2.89 -7.91 3.23
CA LYS A 62 -2.92 -6.54 3.77
C LYS A 62 -4.33 -5.94 3.84
N ILE A 63 -5.23 -6.35 2.96
CA ILE A 63 -6.67 -6.03 3.04
C ILE A 63 -7.30 -6.76 4.23
N GLN A 64 -6.99 -8.05 4.42
CA GLN A 64 -7.49 -8.83 5.58
C GLN A 64 -6.94 -8.33 6.92
N GLU A 65 -5.69 -7.85 6.96
CA GLU A 65 -5.11 -7.15 8.11
C GLU A 65 -5.73 -5.75 8.34
N GLY A 66 -6.61 -5.28 7.44
CA GLY A 66 -7.26 -3.97 7.53
C GLY A 66 -6.32 -2.78 7.30
N LYS A 67 -5.12 -3.02 6.76
CA LYS A 67 -4.11 -1.99 6.46
C LYS A 67 -4.36 -1.31 5.11
N ILE A 68 -5.04 -2.03 4.21
CA ILE A 68 -5.40 -1.56 2.87
C ILE A 68 -6.91 -1.68 2.71
N GLU A 69 -7.53 -0.64 2.16
CA GLU A 69 -8.95 -0.64 1.79
C GLU A 69 -9.05 -0.52 0.28
N MET A 70 -9.91 -1.32 -0.36
CA MET A 70 -10.22 -1.18 -1.78
C MET A 70 -11.44 -0.28 -1.92
N SER A 71 -11.33 0.80 -2.70
CA SER A 71 -12.45 1.69 -3.04
C SER A 71 -12.65 1.81 -4.54
#